data_AF-A0A6B1DKB1-F1
#
_entry.id   AF-A0A6B1DKB1-F1
#
_cell.length_a   1.000
_cell.length_b   1.000
_cell.length_c   1.000
_cell.angle_alpha   90.00
_cell.angle_beta   90.00
_cell.angle_gamma   90.00
#
_symmetry.space_group_name_H-M   'P 1'
#
loop_
_entity.id
_entity.type
_entity.pdbx_description
1 polymer ?
#
loop_
_entity_poly.entity_id
_entity_poly.type
_entity_poly.pdbx_seq_one_letter_code
_entity_poly.pdbx_strand_id
1 'polypeptide(L)' 'MGKGFERARLGCGCRVRFRDGVEGSPVTVVIEAKGAGCPLPRHVGGLPVYDHREALRPPNRIVPIAEGDYEEEG' A
#
# COMPACT_ATOMS: atom_id res chain seq x y z
N MET A 1 8.23 -18.39 8.20
CA MET A 1 8.14 -17.97 6.78
C MET A 1 7.65 -19.12 5.94
N GLY A 2 6.34 -19.17 5.63
CA GLY A 2 5.84 -20.09 4.60
C GLY A 2 6.49 -19.75 3.26
N LYS A 3 6.81 -20.76 2.44
CA LYS A 3 7.46 -20.61 1.13
C LYS A 3 6.79 -19.46 0.34
N GLY A 4 7.41 -18.29 0.32
CA GLY A 4 6.71 -17.04 -0.01
C GLY A 4 7.60 -16.16 -0.85
N PHE A 5 7.04 -15.72 -1.96
CA PHE A 5 7.65 -14.87 -2.99
C PHE A 5 8.57 -13.80 -2.39
N GLU A 6 9.85 -13.79 -2.76
CA GLU A 6 10.83 -12.80 -2.28
C GLU A 6 10.76 -11.48 -3.07
N ARG A 7 10.32 -11.56 -4.33
CA ARG A 7 10.29 -10.44 -5.27
C ARG A 7 9.05 -10.48 -6.16
N ALA A 8 8.63 -9.31 -6.62
CA ALA A 8 7.59 -9.16 -7.63
C ALA A 8 7.87 -7.97 -8.56
N ARG A 9 7.16 -7.91 -9.70
CA ARG A 9 7.13 -6.76 -10.59
C ARG A 9 5.76 -6.11 -10.53
N LEU A 10 5.74 -4.79 -10.36
CA LEU A 10 4.51 -3.98 -10.43
C LEU A 10 4.17 -3.67 -11.89
N GLY A 11 2.91 -3.36 -12.18
CA GLY A 11 2.45 -2.98 -13.52
C GLY A 11 3.17 -1.75 -14.11
N CYS A 12 3.73 -0.88 -13.26
CA CYS A 12 4.56 0.25 -13.68
C CYS A 12 6.03 -0.12 -14.04
N GLY A 13 6.38 -1.41 -14.00
CA GLY A 13 7.72 -1.91 -14.29
C GLY A 13 8.71 -1.85 -13.11
N CYS A 14 8.33 -1.27 -11.97
CA CYS A 14 9.15 -1.33 -10.75
C CYS A 14 9.26 -2.75 -10.22
N ARG A 15 10.42 -3.08 -9.65
CA ARG A 15 10.65 -4.32 -8.91
C ARG A 15 10.49 -4.05 -7.43
N VAL A 16 9.80 -4.97 -6.73
CA VAL A 16 9.64 -4.93 -5.29
C VAL A 16 10.23 -6.18 -4.64
N ARG A 17 10.60 -6.03 -3.37
CA ARG A 17 10.94 -7.12 -2.47
C ARG A 17 10.01 -7.11 -1.26
N PHE A 18 9.74 -8.30 -0.74
CA PHE A 18 8.99 -8.49 0.49
C PHE A 18 9.97 -8.60 1.65
N ARG A 19 9.73 -7.85 2.73
CA ARG A 19 10.52 -7.92 3.95
C ARG A 19 9.60 -8.36 5.08
N ASP A 20 10.19 -9.01 6.07
CA ASP A 20 9.57 -9.11 7.38
C ASP A 20 9.16 -7.73 7.84
N GLY A 21 7.89 -7.61 8.20
CA GLY A 21 7.38 -6.37 8.77
C GLY A 21 7.58 -6.34 10.29
N VAL A 22 6.73 -5.58 10.96
CA VAL A 22 6.78 -5.36 12.41
C VAL A 22 5.46 -5.76 13.06
N GLU A 23 5.35 -5.64 14.38
CA GLU A 23 4.09 -5.87 15.07
C GLU A 23 2.94 -5.06 14.43
N GLY A 24 1.83 -5.73 14.12
CA GLY A 24 0.69 -5.14 13.41
C GLY A 24 0.85 -5.02 11.89
N SER A 25 2.00 -5.40 11.30
CA SER A 25 2.17 -5.53 9.84
C SER A 25 3.15 -6.66 9.53
N PRO A 26 2.70 -7.89 9.26
CA PRO A 26 3.61 -9.03 9.09
C PRO A 26 4.55 -8.91 7.88
N VAL A 27 4.20 -8.06 6.90
CA VAL A 27 4.96 -7.88 5.65
C VAL A 27 5.07 -6.40 5.33
N THR A 28 6.26 -5.99 4.88
CA THR A 28 6.49 -4.67 4.27
C THR A 28 6.95 -4.86 2.82
N VAL A 29 6.31 -4.16 1.88
CA VAL A 29 6.69 -4.21 0.45
C VAL A 29 7.50 -2.98 0.11
N VAL A 30 8.71 -3.18 -0.43
CA VAL A 30 9.68 -2.10 -0.70
C VAL A 30 10.04 -2.10 -2.18
N ILE A 31 10.19 -0.92 -2.79
CA ILE A 31 10.78 -0.81 -4.13
C ILE A 31 12.24 -1.25 -4.06
N GLU A 32 12.56 -2.38 -4.69
CA GLU A 32 13.95 -2.82 -4.87
C GLU A 32 14.61 -2.00 -5.98
N ALA A 33 13.92 -1.79 -7.11
CA ALA A 33 14.41 -1.01 -8.23
C ALA A 33 13.28 -0.27 -8.95
N LYS A 34 13.47 1.03 -9.23
CA LYS A 34 12.53 1.83 -10.02
C LYS A 34 12.63 1.41 -11.49
N GLY A 35 11.48 1.15 -12.12
CA GLY A 35 11.42 0.90 -13.56
C GLY A 35 11.67 2.19 -14.35
N ALA A 36 12.38 2.09 -15.47
CA ALA A 36 12.76 3.25 -16.29
C ALA A 36 11.55 4.08 -16.77
N GLY A 37 10.42 3.42 -17.07
CA GLY A 37 9.18 4.06 -17.50
C GLY A 37 8.18 4.34 -16.38
N CYS A 38 8.56 4.20 -15.10
CA CYS A 38 7.61 4.36 -13.99
C CYS A 38 7.24 5.85 -13.82
N PRO A 39 5.98 6.24 -14.06
CA PRO A 39 5.57 7.65 -13.97
C PRO A 39 5.33 8.08 -12.52
N LEU A 40 5.29 7.15 -11.57
CA LEU A 40 4.97 7.43 -10.18
C LEU A 40 6.21 8.02 -9.47
N PRO A 41 6.18 9.30 -9.06
CA PRO A 41 7.34 9.94 -8.44
C PRO A 41 7.66 9.32 -7.07
N ARG A 42 6.64 8.80 -6.37
CA ARG A 42 6.78 8.15 -5.05
C ARG A 42 7.45 6.78 -5.10
N HIS A 43 7.55 6.14 -6.26
CA HIS A 43 8.32 4.91 -6.39
C HIS A 43 9.81 5.24 -6.45
N VAL A 44 10.47 5.16 -5.29
CA VAL A 44 11.91 5.41 -5.12
C VAL A 44 12.52 4.15 -4.50
N GLY A 45 13.70 3.76 -4.97
CA GLY A 45 14.43 2.60 -4.44
C GLY A 45 14.63 2.69 -2.93
N GLY A 46 14.36 1.58 -2.24
CA GLY A 46 14.46 1.49 -0.78
C GLY A 46 13.23 1.99 -0.01
N LEU A 47 12.27 2.66 -0.66
CA LEU A 47 11.06 3.14 0.03
C LEU A 47 9.95 2.08 0.08
N PRO A 48 9.20 2.00 1.21
CA PRO A 48 8.03 1.16 1.32
C PRO A 48 6.90 1.70 0.44
N VAL A 49 6.20 0.80 -0.24
CA VAL A 49 4.97 1.11 -0.99
C VAL A 49 3.73 0.50 -0.35
N TYR A 50 3.92 -0.44 0.57
CA TYR A 50 2.84 -1.02 1.36
C TYR A 50 3.34 -1.33 2.77
N ASP A 51 2.57 -0.85 3.75
CA ASP A 51 2.60 -1.24 5.16
C ASP A 51 1.15 -1.47 5.60
N HIS A 52 0.88 -2.58 6.27
CA HIS A 52 -0.49 -2.97 6.63
C HIS A 52 -1.16 -1.99 7.58
N ARG A 53 -0.40 -1.40 8.53
CA ARG A 53 -0.95 -0.46 9.51
C ARG A 53 -1.37 0.83 8.84
N GLU A 54 -0.55 1.31 7.90
CA GLU A 54 -0.89 2.51 7.12
C GLU A 54 -2.12 2.26 6.23
N ALA A 55 -2.26 1.06 5.67
CA ALA A 55 -3.44 0.70 4.88
C ALA A 55 -4.74 0.65 5.69
N LEU A 56 -4.66 0.41 7.00
CA LEU A 56 -5.81 0.40 7.92
C LEU A 56 -6.02 1.74 8.64
N ARG A 57 -5.15 2.72 8.41
CA ARG A 57 -5.27 4.04 9.05
C ARG A 57 -6.54 4.75 8.56
N PRO A 58 -7.30 5.44 9.45
CA PRO A 58 -8.41 6.28 9.03
C PRO A 58 -7.98 7.31 7.97
N PRO A 59 -8.79 7.54 6.91
CA PRO A 59 -8.44 8.49 5.88
C PRO A 59 -8.33 9.90 6.48
N ASN A 60 -7.32 10.65 6.05
CA ASN A 60 -7.13 12.06 6.41
C ASN A 60 -7.95 13.02 5.54
N ARG A 61 -8.66 12.50 4.53
CA ARG A 61 -9.57 13.29 3.71
C ARG A 61 -10.75 13.71 4.57
N ILE A 62 -11.07 15.00 4.53
CA ILE A 62 -12.35 15.50 5.06
C ILE A 62 -13.45 14.80 4.26
N VAL A 63 -14.07 13.81 4.90
CA VAL A 63 -15.33 13.27 4.41
C VAL A 63 -16.36 14.40 4.55
N PRO A 64 -17.12 14.73 3.49
CA PRO A 64 -18.32 15.52 3.65
C PRO A 64 -19.11 14.89 4.81
N ILE A 65 -19.60 15.74 5.71
CA ILE A 65 -20.48 15.32 6.81
C ILE A 65 -21.48 14.36 6.19
N ALA A 66 -21.54 13.12 6.69
CA ALA A 66 -22.48 12.13 6.18
C ALA A 66 -23.84 12.82 6.12
N GLU A 67 -24.38 12.99 4.90
CA GLU A 67 -25.76 13.37 4.73
C GLU A 67 -26.54 12.31 5.52
N GLY A 68 -27.30 12.76 6.53
CA GLY A 68 -27.91 11.89 7.52
C GLY A 68 -28.61 10.74 6.84
N ASP A 69 -28.47 9.55 7.42
CA ASP A 69 -29.19 8.32 7.03
C ASP A 69 -30.65 8.71 6.75
N TYR A 70 -31.04 8.73 5.47
CA TYR A 70 -32.43 8.94 5.10
C TYR A 70 -33.15 7.65 5.47
N GLU A 71 -33.87 7.64 6.59
CA GLU A 71 -34.80 6.56 6.93
C GLU A 71 -35.87 6.51 5.82
N GLU A 72 -35.80 5.51 4.93
CA GLU A 72 -36.94 5.22 4.05
C GLU A 72 -38.03 4.55 4.89
N GLU A 73 -39.00 5.34 5.33
CA GLU A 73 -40.26 4.84 5.91
C GLU A 73 -41.08 4.15 4.81
N GLY A 74 -41.31 2.84 4.94
CA GLY A 74 -42.17 2.05 4.07
C GLY A 74 -42.98 1.02 4.87
#